data_AF-A0A3N9V6L5-F1
#
_entry.id   AF-A0A3N9V6L5-F1
#
_cell.length_a   1.000
_cell.length_b   1.000
_cell.length_c   1.000
_cell.angle_alpha   90.00
_cell.angle_beta   90.00
_cell.angle_gamma   90.00
#
_symmetry.space_group_name_H-M   'P 1'
#
loop_
_entity.id
_entity.type
_entity.pdbx_description
1 polymer ?
#
loop_
_entity_poly.entity_id
_entity_poly.type
_entity_poly.pdbx_seq_one_letter_code
_entity_poly.pdbx_strand_id
1 'polypeptide(L)'
;MRNQNTPIAVEGYPFVFGAAFVTLVLALLSWKIPALLLLCVTCFIAYFFRNPQRRSPEGENLVLSPADGVVIYLGNAPEKHLGEE
;
A
#
# COMPACT_ATOMS: atom_id res chain seq x y z
N MET A 1 5.70 1.64 9.78
CA MET A 1 5.25 2.61 8.77
C MET A 1 4.95 3.92 9.46
N ARG A 2 5.61 5.02 9.07
CA ARG A 2 5.45 6.33 9.72
C ARG A 2 4.30 7.03 9.00
N ASN A 3 3.05 6.74 9.40
CA ASN A 3 1.87 7.33 8.77
C ASN A 3 1.80 8.82 9.12
N GLN A 4 2.13 9.68 8.15
CA GLN A 4 2.08 11.14 8.30
C GLN A 4 0.71 11.73 7.89
N ASN A 5 -0.34 10.90 7.78
CA ASN A 5 -1.67 11.30 7.31
C ASN A 5 -1.65 12.02 5.95
N THR A 6 -0.70 11.65 5.09
CA THR A 6 -0.62 12.09 3.69
C THR A 6 -1.53 11.24 2.81
N PRO A 7 -2.04 11.76 1.68
CA PRO A 7 -2.93 11.02 0.78
C PRO A 7 -2.24 9.85 0.05
N ILE A 8 -0.91 9.88 -0.05
CA ILE A 8 -0.06 8.81 -0.59
C ILE A 8 0.86 8.34 0.54
N ALA A 9 1.08 7.03 0.64
CA ALA A 9 2.05 6.44 1.55
C ALA A 9 3.45 7.01 1.28
N VAL A 10 4.23 7.31 2.33
CA VAL A 10 5.54 7.97 2.18
C VAL A 10 6.48 7.14 1.30
N GLU A 11 6.37 5.83 1.40
CA GLU A 11 7.11 4.84 0.63
C GLU A 11 6.73 4.83 -0.87
N GLY A 12 5.57 5.39 -1.23
CA GLY A 12 5.08 5.47 -2.60
C GLY A 12 5.67 6.61 -3.42
N TYR A 13 6.13 7.70 -2.79
CA TYR A 13 6.65 8.87 -3.51
C TYR A 13 7.79 8.55 -4.49
N PRO A 14 8.83 7.77 -4.13
CA PRO A 14 9.90 7.44 -5.07
C PRO A 14 9.39 6.74 -6.34
N PHE A 15 8.40 5.86 -6.22
CA PHE A 15 7.82 5.12 -7.34
C PHE A 15 6.95 6.01 -8.22
N VAL A 16 6.10 6.84 -7.61
CA VAL A 16 5.23 7.78 -8.33
C VAL A 16 6.08 8.79 -9.10
N PHE A 17 7.10 9.39 -8.46
CA PHE A 17 7.97 10.36 -9.12
C PHE A 17 8.82 9.71 -10.23
N GLY A 18 9.35 8.51 -9.99
CA GLY A 18 10.10 7.78 -11.02
C GLY A 18 9.23 7.49 -12.25
N ALA A 19 8.03 6.95 -12.06
CA ALA A 19 7.11 6.66 -13.16
C ALA A 19 6.62 7.94 -13.89
N ALA A 20 6.30 8.99 -13.13
CA ALA A 20 5.91 10.28 -13.69
C ALA A 20 7.04 10.93 -14.51
N PHE A 21 8.28 10.83 -14.03
CA PHE A 21 9.45 11.34 -14.76
C PHE A 21 9.64 10.64 -16.11
N VAL A 22 9.61 9.31 -16.14
CA VAL A 22 9.74 8.57 -17.42
C VAL A 22 8.56 8.88 -18.34
N THR A 23 7.35 8.99 -17.80
CA THR A 23 6.15 9.37 -18.57
C THR A 23 6.31 10.74 -19.22
N LEU A 24 6.82 11.71 -18.45
CA LEU A 24 7.09 13.06 -18.92
C LEU A 24 8.14 13.07 -20.03
N VAL A 25 9.25 12.33 -19.86
CA VAL A 25 10.29 12.20 -20.89
C VAL A 25 9.70 11.64 -22.19
N LEU A 26 8.96 10.54 -22.15
CA LEU A 26 8.33 9.97 -23.35
C LEU A 26 7.33 10.92 -24.01
N ALA A 27 6.59 11.69 -23.21
CA ALA A 27 5.69 12.72 -23.72
C ALA A 27 6.44 13.84 -24.46
N LEU A 28 7.57 14.30 -23.92
CA LEU A 28 8.44 15.32 -24.54
C LEU A 28 9.09 14.83 -25.84
N LEU A 29 9.42 13.54 -25.93
CA LEU A 29 9.91 12.91 -27.18
C LEU A 29 8.79 12.70 -28.22
N SER A 30 7.56 13.14 -27.96
CA SER A 30 6.40 12.94 -28.82
C SER A 30 6.03 11.47 -29.09
N TRP A 31 6.48 10.55 -28.24
CA TRP A 31 6.14 9.13 -28.33
C TRP A 31 4.77 8.88 -27.69
N LYS A 32 3.70 9.27 -28.39
CA LYS A 32 2.32 9.33 -27.86
C LYS A 32 1.80 8.02 -27.26
N ILE A 33 1.93 6.91 -28.00
CA ILE A 33 1.42 5.59 -27.58
C ILE A 33 2.09 5.11 -26.28
N PRO A 34 3.43 5.01 -26.20
CA PRO A 34 4.06 4.55 -24.96
C PRO A 34 3.94 5.57 -23.83
N ALA A 35 3.90 6.89 -24.09
CA ALA A 35 3.64 7.89 -23.07
C ALA A 35 2.24 7.71 -22.44
N LEU A 36 1.22 7.41 -23.24
CA LEU A 36 -0.13 7.15 -22.73
C LEU A 36 -0.18 5.88 -21.88
N LEU A 37 0.46 4.80 -22.32
CA LEU A 37 0.56 3.56 -21.54
C LEU A 37 1.26 3.81 -20.19
N LEU A 38 2.37 4.55 -20.21
CA LEU A 38 3.12 4.85 -19.00
C LEU A 38 2.37 5.81 -18.06
N LEU A 39 1.55 6.71 -18.61
CA LEU A 39 0.64 7.54 -17.83
C LEU A 39 -0.37 6.69 -17.06
N CYS A 40 -0.99 5.69 -17.72
CA CYS A 40 -1.88 4.74 -17.04
C CYS A 40 -1.16 3.99 -15.91
N VAL A 41 0.09 3.56 -16.13
CA VAL A 41 0.91 2.91 -15.11
C VAL A 41 1.22 3.87 -13.96
N THR A 42 1.58 5.12 -14.24
CA THR A 42 1.83 6.14 -13.22
C THR A 42 0.59 6.37 -12.35
N CYS A 43 -0.59 6.47 -12.96
CA CYS A 43 -1.87 6.56 -12.26
C CYS A 43 -2.15 5.32 -11.41
N PHE A 44 -1.87 4.12 -11.94
CA PHE A 44 -2.02 2.87 -11.19
C PHE A 44 -1.10 2.82 -9.96
N ILE A 45 0.17 3.22 -10.09
CA ILE A 45 1.11 3.28 -8.97
C ILE A 45 0.61 4.27 -7.90
N ALA A 46 0.18 5.47 -8.32
CA ALA A 46 -0.40 6.44 -7.41
C ALA A 46 -1.64 5.90 -6.68
N TYR A 47 -2.50 5.17 -7.38
CA TYR A 47 -3.67 4.51 -6.80
C TYR A 47 -3.30 3.37 -5.85
N PHE A 48 -2.25 2.59 -6.14
CA PHE A 48 -1.78 1.50 -5.29
C PHE A 48 -1.27 2.01 -3.94
N PHE A 49 -0.48 3.10 -3.95
CA PHE A 49 0.07 3.72 -2.74
C PHE A 49 -0.89 4.71 -2.06
N ARG A 50 -2.18 4.74 -2.44
CA ARG A 50 -3.17 5.59 -1.77
C ARG A 50 -3.24 5.25 -0.29
N ASN A 51 -3.29 6.28 0.54
CA ASN A 51 -3.34 6.17 2.00
C ASN A 51 -4.62 6.84 2.51
N PRO A 52 -5.77 6.13 2.46
CA PRO A 52 -7.03 6.66 2.99
C PRO A 52 -6.97 6.79 4.51
N GLN A 53 -7.69 7.76 5.06
CA GLN A 53 -7.84 7.89 6.51
C GLN A 53 -8.59 6.66 7.06
N ARG A 54 -8.01 6.02 8.09
CA ARG A 54 -8.63 4.91 8.83
C ARG A 54 -9.04 5.40 10.21
N ARG A 55 -10.24 5.01 10.68
CA ARG A 55 -10.71 5.27 12.04
C ARG A 55 -10.65 3.97 12.83
N SER A 56 -9.84 3.93 13.88
CA SER A 56 -9.80 2.80 14.81
C SER A 56 -10.86 2.97 15.90
N PRO A 57 -11.45 1.88 16.42
CA PRO A 57 -12.34 1.93 17.57
C PRO A 57 -11.59 2.37 18.85
N GLU A 58 -12.29 3.06 19.75
CA GLU A 58 -11.76 3.52 21.04
C GLU A 58 -12.04 2.51 22.16
N GLY A 59 -11.06 2.27 23.04
CA GLY A 59 -11.21 1.39 24.21
C GLY A 59 -9.87 0.98 24.81
N GLU A 60 -9.85 0.67 26.11
CA GLU A 60 -8.66 0.15 26.79
C GLU A 60 -8.45 -1.34 26.49
N ASN A 61 -7.18 -1.75 26.35
CA ASN A 61 -6.78 -3.14 26.11
C ASN A 61 -7.37 -3.80 24.84
N LEU A 62 -7.72 -3.01 23.82
CA LEU A 62 -8.16 -3.54 22.53
C LEU A 62 -6.99 -4.12 21.72
N VAL A 63 -7.17 -5.35 21.21
CA VAL A 63 -6.30 -5.94 20.20
C VAL A 63 -6.99 -5.75 18.84
N LEU A 64 -6.35 -4.99 17.94
CA LEU A 64 -6.91 -4.66 16.63
C LEU A 64 -6.20 -5.45 15.53
N SER A 65 -6.95 -5.84 14.50
CA SER A 65 -6.35 -6.45 13.31
C SER A 65 -5.47 -5.43 12.58
N PRO A 66 -4.23 -5.78 12.20
CA PRO A 66 -3.35 -4.88 11.47
C PRO A 66 -3.78 -4.69 10.00
N ALA A 67 -4.56 -5.62 9.46
CA ALA A 67 -4.98 -5.64 8.06
C ALA A 67 -6.39 -6.22 7.90
N ASP A 68 -7.01 -5.93 6.76
CA ASP A 68 -8.28 -6.51 6.36
C ASP A 68 -8.03 -7.95 5.84
N GLY A 69 -8.85 -8.90 6.26
CA GLY A 69 -8.68 -10.31 5.92
C GLY A 69 -9.81 -11.17 6.46
N VAL A 70 -9.70 -12.48 6.30
CA VAL A 70 -10.68 -13.45 6.82
C VAL A 70 -10.01 -14.28 7.90
N VAL A 71 -10.63 -14.33 9.08
CA VAL A 71 -10.20 -15.23 10.16
C VAL A 71 -10.58 -16.66 9.77
N ILE A 72 -9.58 -17.50 9.52
CA ILE A 72 -9.77 -18.92 9.15
C ILE A 72 -9.66 -19.88 10.34
N TYR A 73 -9.04 -19.44 11.43
CA TYR A 73 -8.89 -20.20 12.66
C TYR A 73 -8.79 -19.25 13.85
N LEU A 74 -9.45 -19.61 14.94
CA LEU A 74 -9.36 -18.94 16.23
C LEU A 74 -9.32 -20.03 17.31
N GLY A 75 -8.25 -20.07 18.08
CA GLY A 75 -8.05 -21.09 19.12
C GLY A 75 -6.61 -21.11 19.60
N ASN A 76 -6.31 -22.07 20.47
CA ASN A 76 -4.95 -22.28 20.93
C ASN A 76 -4.06 -22.71 19.75
N ALA A 77 -2.92 -22.06 19.60
CA ALA A 77 -1.91 -22.52 18.66
C ALA A 77 -1.12 -23.67 19.31
N PRO A 78 -0.99 -24.83 18.66
CA PRO A 78 -0.14 -25.91 19.18
C PRO A 78 1.33 -25.47 19.12
N GLU A 79 1.96 -25.31 20.28
CA GLU A 79 3.38 -24.95 20.38
C GLU A 79 4.25 -26.22 20.48
N LYS A 80 4.60 -26.77 19.31
CA LYS A 80 5.44 -27.97 19.21
C LYS A 80 6.79 -27.86 19.94
N HIS A 81 7.29 -26.65 20.15
CA HIS A 81 8.57 -26.40 20.83
C HIS A 81 8.48 -26.44 22.36
N LEU A 82 7.27 -26.44 22.94
CA LEU A 82 7.04 -26.59 24.38
C LEU A 82 6.64 -28.02 24.80
N GLY A 83 6.45 -28.92 23.83
CA GLY A 83 6.05 -30.31 24.09
C GLY A 83 4.58 -30.47 24.49
N GLU A 84 3.75 -29.44 24.27
CA GLU A 84 2.31 -29.48 24.50
C GLU A 84 1.62 -29.77 23.16
N GLU A 85 0.93 -30.90 23.08
CA GLU A 85 0.06 -31.28 21.94
C GLU A 85 -1.35 -30.72 22.08
#